data_AF-A0A8H3BAT8-F1
#
_entry.id   AF-A0A8H3BAT8-F1
#
_cell.length_a   1.000
_cell.length_b   1.000
_cell.length_c   1.000
_cell.angle_alpha   90.00
_cell.angle_beta   90.00
_cell.angle_gamma   90.00
#
_symmetry.space_group_name_H-M   'P 1'
#
loop_
_entity.id
_entity.type
_entity.pdbx_description
1 polymer ?
#
loop_
_entity_poly.entity_id
_entity_poly.type
_entity_poly.pdbx_seq_one_letter_code
_entity_poly.pdbx_strand_id
1 'polypeptide(L)' 'MHDIVPIVPGRGLGFAHAAGEKHILTPGSWVACSGQDNTDSQCTTGAVSNILVGDIDDHGGPYEGISVGGDQC' A
#
# COMPACT_ATOMS: atom_id res chain seq x y z
N MET A 1 2.88 -4.44 -5.21
CA MET A 1 1.71 -4.90 -4.42
C MET A 1 0.70 -3.76 -4.42
N HIS A 2 -0.56 -4.02 -4.74
CA HIS A 2 -1.61 -3.01 -4.93
C HIS A 2 -2.68 -3.11 -3.85
N ASP A 3 -2.28 -3.21 -2.59
CA ASP A 3 -3.20 -3.21 -1.45
C ASP A 3 -4.08 -1.94 -1.46
N ILE A 4 -5.40 -2.15 -1.44
CA ILE A 4 -6.41 -1.10 -1.44
C ILE A 4 -6.57 -0.40 -0.07
N VAL A 5 -6.19 -1.06 1.03
CA VAL A 5 -6.45 -0.56 2.39
C VAL A 5 -5.79 0.79 2.68
N PRO A 6 -4.54 1.07 2.28
CA PRO A 6 -3.90 2.35 2.59
C PRO A 6 -4.47 3.56 1.82
N ILE A 7 -5.42 3.37 0.88
CA ILE A 7 -6.06 4.51 0.19
C ILE A 7 -7.45 4.85 0.74
N VAL A 8 -7.91 4.15 1.80
CA VAL A 8 -9.21 4.36 2.42
C VAL A 8 -9.10 4.70 3.93
N PRO A 9 -9.87 5.67 4.45
CA PRO A 9 -10.69 6.64 3.72
C PRO A 9 -9.85 7.58 2.84
N GLY A 10 -10.38 7.96 1.68
CA GLY A 10 -9.62 8.66 0.65
C GLY A 10 -9.23 10.10 1.00
N ARG A 11 -8.10 10.56 0.44
CA ARG A 11 -7.56 11.92 0.64
C ARG A 11 -8.53 13.05 0.30
N GLY A 12 -9.45 12.81 -0.65
CA GLY A 12 -10.51 13.76 -1.01
C GLY A 12 -11.50 14.05 0.13
N LEU A 13 -11.52 13.23 1.18
CA LEU A 13 -12.31 13.44 2.41
C LEU A 13 -11.51 14.17 3.51
N GLY A 14 -10.27 14.60 3.23
CA GLY A 14 -9.42 15.33 4.17
C GLY A 14 -8.54 14.45 5.07
N PHE A 15 -8.48 13.13 4.82
CA PHE A 15 -7.54 12.24 5.50
C PHE A 15 -6.16 12.28 4.84
N ALA A 16 -5.10 12.11 5.63
CA ALA A 16 -3.73 12.08 5.16
C ALA A 16 -2.90 11.12 6.01
N HIS A 17 -1.93 10.42 5.42
CA HIS A 17 -1.00 9.59 6.17
C HIS A 17 0.08 10.41 6.88
N ALA A 18 0.64 9.82 7.94
CA ALA A 18 1.95 10.23 8.43
C ALA A 18 3.05 9.91 7.38
N ALA A 19 4.22 10.53 7.52
CA ALA A 19 5.33 10.29 6.62
C ALA A 19 6.07 8.97 6.96
N GLY A 20 6.81 8.44 5.99
CA GLY A 20 7.70 7.27 6.20
C GLY A 20 7.16 5.94 5.66
N GLU A 21 6.34 5.99 4.62
CA GLU A 21 5.87 4.79 3.94
C GLU A 21 7.04 3.94 3.41
N LYS A 22 6.93 2.62 3.60
CA LYS A 22 7.73 1.60 2.96
C LYS A 22 6.81 0.77 2.08
N HIS A 23 7.05 0.79 0.77
CA HIS A 23 6.15 0.15 -0.18
C HIS A 23 6.81 -1.04 -0.87
N ILE A 24 6.08 -2.16 -0.94
CA ILE A 24 6.53 -3.40 -1.58
C ILE A 24 6.14 -3.36 -3.07
N LEU A 25 7.13 -3.28 -3.95
CA LEU A 25 6.88 -3.37 -5.39
C LEU A 25 6.65 -4.82 -5.80
N THR A 26 7.55 -5.69 -5.35
CA THR A 26 7.55 -7.15 -5.55
C THR A 26 8.20 -7.82 -4.33
N PRO A 27 8.06 -9.14 -4.11
CA PRO A 27 8.69 -9.82 -2.99
C PRO A 27 10.20 -9.54 -2.90
N GLY A 28 10.68 -9.11 -1.73
CA GLY A 28 12.08 -8.72 -1.51
C GLY A 28 12.49 -7.34 -2.05
N SER A 29 11.57 -6.59 -2.68
CA SER A 29 11.84 -5.28 -3.26
C SER A 29 10.98 -4.19 -2.62
N TRP A 30 11.62 -3.32 -1.84
CA TRP A 30 10.98 -2.24 -1.12
C TRP A 30 11.53 -0.88 -1.50
N VAL A 31 10.67 0.12 -1.55
CA VAL A 31 11.06 1.54 -1.69
C VAL A 31 10.70 2.32 -0.44
N ALA A 32 11.49 3.35 -0.15
CA ALA A 32 11.17 4.33 0.88
C ALA A 32 10.51 5.54 0.23
N CYS A 33 9.26 5.78 0.58
CA CYS A 33 8.45 6.87 0.04
C CYS A 33 8.61 8.10 0.92
N SER A 34 9.25 9.14 0.38
CA SER A 34 9.54 10.36 1.13
C SER A 34 8.28 11.20 1.33
N GLY A 35 8.09 11.75 2.54
CA GLY A 35 6.96 12.64 2.85
C GLY A 35 5.66 11.90 3.13
N GLN A 36 4.55 12.66 3.16
CA GLN A 36 3.19 12.16 3.34
C GLN A 36 2.54 11.94 1.97
N ASP A 37 1.76 10.87 1.81
CA ASP A 37 0.97 10.56 0.61
C ASP A 37 1.73 10.78 -0.72
N ASN A 38 2.94 10.22 -0.83
CA ASN A 38 3.82 10.44 -1.97
C ASN A 38 3.19 9.89 -3.26
N THR A 39 3.02 10.75 -4.26
CA THR A 39 2.34 10.43 -5.53
C THR A 39 3.24 9.75 -6.57
N ASP A 40 4.49 9.41 -6.23
CA ASP A 40 5.34 8.59 -7.09
C ASP A 40 4.66 7.25 -7.40
N SER A 41 4.78 6.79 -8.65
CA SER A 41 4.23 5.51 -9.12
C SER A 41 4.74 4.28 -8.34
N GLN A 42 5.83 4.41 -7.58
CA GLN A 42 6.38 3.35 -6.71
C GLN A 42 5.84 3.41 -5.28
N CYS A 43 5.02 4.41 -4.94
CA CYS A 43 4.41 4.60 -3.62
C CYS A 43 2.90 4.37 -3.68
N THR A 44 2.27 3.99 -2.58
CA THR A 44 0.86 3.55 -2.57
C THR A 44 -0.08 4.59 -3.17
N THR A 45 0.12 5.87 -2.85
CA THR A 45 -0.76 6.94 -3.37
C THR A 45 -0.67 7.08 -4.90
N GLY A 46 0.50 6.82 -5.51
CA GLY A 46 0.66 6.82 -6.97
C GLY A 46 0.31 5.49 -7.62
N ALA A 47 0.69 4.37 -7.00
CA ALA A 47 0.50 3.01 -7.51
C ALA A 47 -0.96 2.54 -7.46
N VAL A 48 -1.68 2.87 -6.38
CA VAL A 48 -3.06 2.45 -6.13
C VAL A 48 -3.98 3.67 -6.23
N SER A 49 -4.08 4.25 -7.42
CA SER A 49 -4.72 5.56 -7.60
C SER A 49 -6.20 5.65 -7.18
N ASN A 50 -6.92 4.53 -7.10
CA ASN A 50 -8.31 4.45 -6.66
C ASN A 50 -8.73 3.01 -6.36
N ILE A 51 -9.93 2.84 -5.80
CA ILE A 51 -10.49 1.56 -5.38
C ILE A 51 -10.69 0.53 -6.52
N LEU A 52 -10.70 0.95 -7.78
CA LEU A 52 -10.82 0.05 -8.94
C LEU A 52 -9.46 -0.49 -9.40
N VAL A 53 -8.37 0.11 -8.93
CA VAL A 53 -6.98 -0.32 -9.21
C VAL A 53 -6.44 -1.21 -8.09
N GLY A 54 -6.93 -1.02 -6.86
CA GLY A 54 -6.50 -1.81 -5.71
C GLY A 54 -7.05 -3.23 -5.72
N ASP A 55 -6.29 -4.12 -5.09
CA ASP A 55 -6.60 -5.53 -4.85
C ASP A 55 -6.56 -5.78 -3.34
N ILE A 56 -7.65 -6.33 -2.79
CA ILE A 56 -7.73 -6.62 -1.36
C ILE A 56 -6.93 -7.89 -0.99
N ASP A 57 -6.71 -8.79 -1.94
CA ASP A 57 -5.97 -10.03 -1.70
C ASP A 57 -4.49 -9.75 -1.41
N ASP A 58 -3.96 -8.63 -1.92
CA ASP A 58 -2.60 -8.14 -1.65
C ASP A 58 -2.43 -7.64 -0.19
N HIS A 59 -3.50 -7.36 0.55
CA HIS A 59 -3.42 -6.90 1.94
C HIS A 59 -2.81 -7.96 2.87
N GLY A 60 -3.02 -9.25 2.56
CA GLY A 60 -2.52 -10.38 3.35
C GLY A 60 -1.02 -10.62 3.23
N GLY A 61 -0.32 -9.92 2.34
CA GLY A 61 1.10 -10.13 2.06
C GLY A 61 1.36 -11.00 0.83
N PRO A 62 2.56 -11.59 0.69
CA PRO A 62 3.56 -11.78 1.73
C PRO A 62 4.43 -10.55 2.02
N TYR A 63 4.66 -10.30 3.31
CA TYR A 63 5.61 -9.33 3.85
C TYR A 63 6.92 -10.05 4.19
N GLU A 64 7.91 -10.00 3.29
CA GLU A 64 9.16 -10.79 3.42
C GLU A 64 8.91 -12.29 3.65
N GLY A 65 7.97 -12.86 2.90
CA GLY A 65 7.59 -14.27 3.01
C GLY A 65 6.61 -14.58 4.14
N ILE A 66 6.23 -13.59 4.95
CA ILE A 66 5.23 -13.74 6.01
C ILE A 66 3.86 -13.30 5.50
N SER A 67 2.90 -14.22 5.46
CA SER A 67 1.50 -13.88 5.25
C SER A 67 0.87 -13.49 6.59
N VAL A 68 0.12 -12.39 6.60
CA VAL A 68 -0.60 -11.87 7.77
C VAL A 68 -2.07 -11.79 7.40
N GLY A 69 -2.89 -12.69 7.93
CA GLY A 69 -4.31 -12.76 7.55
C GLY A 69 -5.02 -13.96 8.15
N GLY A 70 -6.25 -14.20 7.69
CA GLY A 70 -7.07 -15.33 8.12
C GLY A 70 -6.87 -16.62 7.31
N ASP A 71 -6.10 -16.57 6.23
CA ASP A 71 -6.00 -17.68 5.26
C ASP A 71 -5.02 -18.77 5.69
N GLN A 72 -4.25 -18.53 6.76
CA GLN A 72 -3.23 -19.43 7.29
C GLN A 72 -3.53 -19.74 8.76
N CYS A 73 -3.44 -21.01 9.18
CA CYS A 73 -3.70 -21.49 10.55
C CYS A 73 -2.46 -22.17 11.16
#